data_AF-A0A9D8EP45-F1
#
_entry.id   AF-A0A9D8EP45-F1
#
_cell.length_a   1.000
_cell.length_b   1.000
_cell.length_c   1.000
_cell.angle_alpha   90.00
_cell.angle_beta   90.00
_cell.angle_gamma   90.00
#
_symmetry.space_group_name_H-M   'P 1'
#
loop_
_entity.id
_entity.type
_entity.pdbx_description
1 polymer ?
#
loop_
_entity_poly.entity_id
_entity_poly.type
_entity_poly.pdbx_seq_one_letter_code
_entity_poly.pdbx_strand_id
1 'polypeptide(L)'
;MFNLTWKERIISTIEGNQVDFLPFIPRMDLWFRANKLRKTLPKKYANSSLKEITIDLGIGYHALVPDYSNFKTEFKDAGYALGIHNISTLPYKVDFSNIKYKLKRHLGQTTVKYFTPFGNITTMTIYDKRMKQSGISSPLISERAIKSKKDYKAVEYIFENIKVEKDYEDYLEFEEYVGDRGLAAGYCTGSASPMHLIMQYLMPYELFIYELHDNEKEIKKLACSINSYYTNVFEIVLKSPARLIFSGGNYDINLTPPKFFREYLTPSLLLQSKKAHAVNKLLITHTDGENKGLLSEFLKSN
;
A
#
# COMPACT_ATOMS: atom_id res chain seq x y z
N MET A 1 -37.39 -0.34 9.09
CA MET A 1 -36.13 -0.20 8.34
C MET A 1 -35.00 -0.55 9.28
N PHE A 2 -34.05 -1.38 8.85
CA PHE A 2 -32.81 -1.60 9.62
C PHE A 2 -32.05 -0.28 9.70
N ASN A 3 -31.72 0.20 10.90
CA ASN A 3 -30.90 1.39 11.06
C ASN A 3 -29.44 0.96 11.19
N LEU A 4 -28.83 0.56 10.07
CA LEU A 4 -27.45 0.08 10.04
C LEU A 4 -26.46 1.26 10.12
N THR A 5 -25.41 1.07 10.91
CA THR A 5 -24.21 1.91 10.83
C THR A 5 -23.53 1.77 9.47
N TRP A 6 -22.57 2.65 9.13
CA TRP A 6 -21.82 2.50 7.88
C TRP A 6 -20.97 1.24 7.87
N LYS A 7 -20.34 0.91 9.00
CA LYS A 7 -19.54 -0.30 9.17
C LYS A 7 -20.37 -1.57 8.93
N GLU A 8 -21.54 -1.68 9.55
CA GLU A 8 -22.45 -2.82 9.34
C GLU A 8 -22.95 -2.90 7.90
N ARG A 9 -23.29 -1.76 7.29
CA ARG A 9 -23.73 -1.69 5.90
C ARG A 9 -22.63 -2.16 4.93
N ILE A 10 -21.38 -1.76 5.17
CA ILE A 10 -20.21 -2.22 4.38
C ILE A 10 -20.06 -3.74 4.47
N ILE A 11 -20.03 -4.28 5.69
CA ILE A 11 -19.82 -5.71 5.93
C ILE A 11 -20.97 -6.52 5.31
N SER A 12 -22.21 -6.11 5.56
CA SER A 12 -23.41 -6.76 5.00
C SER A 12 -23.38 -6.75 3.47
N THR A 13 -22.96 -5.65 2.85
CA THR A 13 -22.83 -5.56 1.38
C THR A 13 -21.77 -6.53 0.86
N ILE A 14 -20.60 -6.62 1.50
CA ILE A 14 -19.53 -7.54 1.10
C ILE A 14 -19.99 -9.00 1.23
N GLU A 15 -20.78 -9.31 2.26
CA GLU A 15 -21.33 -10.65 2.51
C GLU A 15 -22.54 -11.00 1.64
N GLY A 16 -23.02 -10.08 0.80
CA GLY A 16 -24.18 -10.28 -0.07
C GLY A 16 -25.53 -10.21 0.65
N ASN A 17 -25.55 -9.70 1.87
CA ASN A 17 -26.76 -9.50 2.67
C ASN A 17 -27.53 -8.25 2.22
N GLN A 18 -28.84 -8.23 2.47
CA GLN A 18 -29.68 -7.06 2.17
C GLN A 18 -29.29 -5.88 3.07
N VAL A 19 -29.20 -4.69 2.46
CA VAL A 19 -28.98 -3.41 3.13
C VAL A 19 -30.11 -2.44 2.82
N ASP A 20 -30.27 -1.42 3.65
CA ASP A 20 -31.25 -0.34 3.46
C ASP A 20 -30.92 0.56 2.27
N PHE A 21 -29.64 0.79 1.98
CA PHE A 21 -29.15 1.39 0.73
C PHE A 21 -27.69 1.01 0.47
N LEU A 22 -27.20 1.24 -0.75
CA LEU A 22 -25.82 0.93 -1.13
C LEU A 22 -24.81 1.86 -0.39
N PRO A 23 -23.78 1.33 0.30
CA PRO A 23 -22.77 2.18 0.94
C PRO A 23 -22.06 3.09 -0.06
N PHE A 24 -22.09 4.40 0.17
CA PHE A 24 -21.28 5.38 -0.54
C PHE A 24 -20.16 5.92 0.36
N ILE A 25 -18.91 5.52 0.07
CA ILE A 25 -17.72 5.82 0.87
C ILE A 25 -16.65 6.42 -0.06
N PRO A 26 -16.83 7.67 -0.51
CA PRO A 26 -15.91 8.27 -1.47
C PRO A 26 -14.55 8.57 -0.83
N ARG A 27 -13.49 8.41 -1.64
CA ARG A 27 -12.13 8.77 -1.27
C ARG A 27 -11.94 10.29 -1.28
N MET A 28 -12.41 10.96 -0.23
CA MET A 28 -12.39 12.43 -0.10
C MET A 28 -11.11 13.00 0.50
N ASP A 29 -10.19 12.16 0.97
CA ASP A 29 -8.94 12.58 1.63
C ASP A 29 -8.08 13.45 0.72
N LEU A 30 -7.91 13.10 -0.56
CA LEU A 30 -7.11 13.88 -1.50
C LEU A 30 -7.71 15.29 -1.73
N TRP A 31 -9.04 15.35 -1.97
CA TRP A 31 -9.76 16.62 -2.10
C TRP A 31 -9.63 17.47 -0.83
N PHE A 32 -9.83 16.85 0.33
CA PHE A 32 -9.78 17.56 1.61
C PHE A 32 -8.39 18.14 1.88
N ARG A 33 -7.34 17.34 1.66
CA ARG A 33 -5.95 17.78 1.82
C ARG A 33 -5.60 18.95 0.90
N ALA A 34 -5.92 18.82 -0.39
CA ALA A 34 -5.67 19.87 -1.38
C ALA A 34 -6.32 21.18 -0.96
N ASN A 35 -7.60 21.14 -0.58
CA ASN A 35 -8.36 22.34 -0.25
C ASN A 35 -8.01 22.89 1.14
N LYS A 36 -7.69 22.04 2.13
CA LYS A 36 -7.22 22.48 3.43
C LYS A 36 -5.88 23.20 3.31
N LEU A 37 -4.93 22.63 2.56
CA LEU A 37 -3.61 23.25 2.37
C LEU A 37 -3.68 24.56 1.57
N ARG A 38 -4.53 24.62 0.55
CA ARG A 38 -4.76 25.85 -0.24
C ARG A 38 -5.68 26.86 0.46
N LYS A 39 -6.28 26.51 1.60
CA LYS A 39 -7.30 27.30 2.31
C LYS A 39 -8.53 27.62 1.43
N THR A 40 -8.93 26.66 0.60
CA THR A 40 -10.06 26.75 -0.35
C THR A 40 -11.21 25.81 -0.02
N LEU A 41 -11.29 25.30 1.22
CA LEU A 41 -12.48 24.57 1.67
C LEU A 41 -13.70 25.50 1.61
N PRO A 42 -14.91 24.97 1.33
CA PRO A 42 -16.15 25.74 1.45
C PRO A 42 -16.23 26.42 2.82
N LYS A 43 -16.78 27.64 2.90
CA LYS A 43 -16.79 28.44 4.14
C LYS A 43 -17.34 27.66 5.35
N LYS A 44 -18.41 26.87 5.15
CA LYS A 44 -19.01 26.03 6.22
C LYS A 44 -18.07 24.97 6.80
N TYR A 45 -17.01 24.60 6.07
CA TYR A 45 -16.05 23.55 6.44
C TYR A 45 -14.65 24.08 6.73
N ALA A 46 -14.45 25.40 6.79
CA ALA A 46 -13.12 26.00 6.89
C ALA A 46 -12.28 25.46 8.08
N ASN A 47 -12.96 25.09 9.18
CA ASN A 47 -12.35 24.56 10.40
C ASN A 47 -12.72 23.08 10.66
N SER A 48 -13.40 22.41 9.72
CA SER A 48 -13.85 21.03 9.90
C SER A 48 -12.73 20.03 9.59
N SER A 49 -12.76 18.90 10.29
CA SER A 49 -12.09 17.67 9.95
C SER A 49 -12.79 16.97 8.77
N LEU A 50 -12.08 16.05 8.11
CA LEU A 50 -12.69 15.23 7.06
C LEU A 50 -13.87 14.41 7.60
N LYS A 51 -13.74 13.85 8.81
CA LYS A 51 -14.81 13.07 9.45
C LYS A 51 -16.07 13.91 9.67
N GLU A 52 -15.95 15.14 10.16
CA GLU A 52 -17.10 16.06 10.29
C GLU A 52 -17.76 16.36 8.94
N ILE A 53 -16.97 16.58 7.89
CA ILE A 53 -17.51 16.79 6.53
C ILE A 53 -18.29 15.55 6.06
N THR A 54 -17.76 14.35 6.27
CA THR A 54 -18.51 13.12 5.92
C THR A 54 -19.80 12.97 6.72
N ILE A 55 -19.84 13.48 7.97
CA ILE A 55 -21.03 13.44 8.83
C ILE A 55 -22.10 14.37 8.27
N ASP A 56 -21.74 15.62 7.99
CA ASP A 56 -22.65 16.61 7.40
C ASP A 56 -23.21 16.16 6.04
N LEU A 57 -22.38 15.47 5.24
CA LEU A 57 -22.79 14.95 3.93
C LEU A 57 -23.59 13.63 4.00
N GLY A 58 -23.69 12.98 5.17
CA GLY A 58 -24.37 11.70 5.30
C GLY A 58 -23.73 10.58 4.47
N ILE A 59 -22.39 10.52 4.43
CA ILE A 59 -21.62 9.51 3.68
C ILE A 59 -20.65 8.75 4.60
N GLY A 60 -20.15 7.61 4.17
CA GLY A 60 -19.16 6.83 4.92
C GLY A 60 -17.76 7.46 4.92
N TYR A 61 -16.93 7.06 5.89
CA TYR A 61 -15.54 7.50 6.01
C TYR A 61 -14.59 6.48 5.37
N HIS A 62 -13.85 6.91 4.34
CA HIS A 62 -12.90 6.05 3.64
C HIS A 62 -11.64 5.82 4.48
N ALA A 63 -11.35 4.54 4.78
CA ALA A 63 -10.23 4.12 5.62
C ALA A 63 -9.48 2.88 5.07
N LEU A 64 -9.51 2.68 3.75
CA LEU A 64 -8.91 1.51 3.10
C LEU A 64 -7.45 1.73 2.70
N VAL A 65 -7.15 2.91 2.15
CA VAL A 65 -5.82 3.26 1.65
C VAL A 65 -5.18 4.28 2.60
N PRO A 66 -3.95 4.05 3.08
CA PRO A 66 -3.30 4.93 4.03
C PRO A 66 -2.87 6.26 3.40
N ASP A 67 -2.60 7.23 4.26
CA ASP A 67 -1.88 8.45 3.89
C ASP A 67 -0.37 8.14 3.76
N TYR A 68 0.09 7.94 2.52
CA TYR A 68 1.50 7.65 2.22
C TYR A 68 2.51 8.75 2.59
N SER A 69 2.04 9.91 3.06
CA SER A 69 2.90 10.99 3.56
C SER A 69 2.94 11.11 5.08
N ASN A 70 2.12 10.35 5.81
CA ASN A 70 2.02 10.40 7.26
C ASN A 70 2.96 9.36 7.92
N PHE A 71 4.27 9.63 7.87
CA PHE A 71 5.28 8.73 8.44
C PHE A 71 5.28 8.73 9.97
N LYS A 72 5.46 7.56 10.60
CA LYS A 72 5.36 7.39 12.07
C LYS A 72 6.29 8.32 12.88
N THR A 73 7.51 8.61 12.44
CA THR A 73 8.49 9.51 13.10
C THR A 73 9.65 9.91 12.16
N GLU A 74 10.56 10.80 12.61
CA GLU A 74 11.66 11.44 11.86
C GLU A 74 12.60 10.54 11.01
N PHE A 75 12.63 9.22 11.21
CA PHE A 75 13.60 8.30 10.57
C PHE A 75 13.05 7.36 9.47
N LYS A 76 11.82 7.55 8.98
CA LYS A 76 11.06 6.39 8.47
C LYS A 76 10.65 6.33 6.99
N ASP A 77 11.02 7.28 6.13
CA ASP A 77 10.78 7.17 4.68
C ASP A 77 11.92 6.51 3.90
N ALA A 78 12.96 5.98 4.57
CA ALA A 78 14.10 5.32 3.93
C ALA A 78 13.62 4.30 2.88
N GLY A 79 12.81 3.34 3.31
CA GLY A 79 12.28 2.27 2.47
C GLY A 79 11.22 2.65 1.44
N TYR A 80 10.76 3.91 1.37
CA TYR A 80 9.60 4.26 0.55
C TYR A 80 9.80 3.89 -0.92
N ALA A 81 10.96 4.24 -1.49
CA ALA A 81 11.30 3.92 -2.88
C ALA A 81 11.60 2.44 -3.13
N LEU A 82 11.68 1.63 -2.06
CA LEU A 82 11.76 0.18 -2.12
C LEU A 82 10.37 -0.48 -2.06
N GLY A 83 9.29 0.30 -1.97
CA GLY A 83 7.94 -0.23 -1.72
C GLY A 83 7.71 -0.65 -0.28
N ILE A 84 8.59 -0.21 0.65
CA ILE A 84 8.51 -0.52 2.08
C ILE A 84 7.98 0.73 2.80
N HIS A 85 6.85 0.59 3.48
CA HIS A 85 6.18 1.71 4.14
C HIS A 85 6.25 1.61 5.67
N ASN A 86 6.42 2.78 6.32
CA ASN A 86 6.37 2.99 7.77
C ASN A 86 5.45 4.19 8.07
N ILE A 87 4.15 3.99 7.87
CA ILE A 87 3.10 5.01 7.99
C ILE A 87 2.33 4.76 9.29
N SER A 88 1.77 5.81 9.91
CA SER A 88 1.08 5.72 11.20
C SER A 88 -0.01 4.65 11.21
N THR A 89 -0.87 4.57 10.21
CA THR A 89 -2.01 3.63 10.23
C THR A 89 -1.66 2.16 9.97
N LEU A 90 -0.37 1.79 9.88
CA LEU A 90 0.04 0.41 9.64
C LEU A 90 0.06 -0.39 10.95
N PRO A 91 -0.42 -1.65 10.96
CA PRO A 91 -0.34 -2.54 12.13
C PRO A 91 1.06 -3.15 12.33
N TYR A 92 2.06 -2.64 11.64
CA TYR A 92 3.44 -3.09 11.73
C TYR A 92 4.38 -1.91 11.45
N LYS A 93 5.64 -2.11 11.80
CA LYS A 93 6.75 -1.25 11.41
C LYS A 93 7.89 -2.08 10.84
N VAL A 94 8.72 -1.46 10.04
CA VAL A 94 9.89 -2.06 9.41
C VAL A 94 11.13 -1.38 9.94
N ASP A 95 11.99 -2.16 10.58
CA ASP A 95 13.25 -1.73 11.13
C ASP A 95 14.39 -1.91 10.10
N PHE A 96 15.11 -0.81 9.86
CA PHE A 96 16.27 -0.73 8.98
C PHE A 96 17.59 -0.67 9.77
N SER A 97 17.58 -0.88 11.09
CA SER A 97 18.77 -0.76 11.97
C SER A 97 19.95 -1.62 11.53
N ASN A 98 19.68 -2.78 10.93
CA ASN A 98 20.68 -3.69 10.37
C ASN A 98 21.31 -3.22 9.05
N ILE A 99 20.82 -2.11 8.50
CA ILE A 99 21.24 -1.58 7.20
C ILE A 99 21.85 -0.21 7.45
N LYS A 100 23.11 -0.06 7.08
CA LYS A 100 23.73 1.26 7.06
C LYS A 100 23.17 2.04 5.88
N TYR A 101 22.58 3.21 6.14
CA TYR A 101 22.13 4.12 5.08
C TYR A 101 22.41 5.59 5.45
N LYS A 102 22.39 6.45 4.43
CA LYS A 102 22.39 7.91 4.58
C LYS A 102 21.17 8.48 3.87
N LEU A 103 20.41 9.30 4.58
CA LEU A 103 19.24 9.98 4.06
C LEU A 103 19.53 11.49 3.96
N LYS A 104 19.19 12.09 2.82
CA LYS A 104 19.30 13.53 2.58
C LYS A 104 17.97 14.06 2.07
N ARG A 105 17.56 15.24 2.55
CA ARG A 105 16.36 15.94 2.09
C ARG A 105 16.72 17.31 1.54
N HIS A 106 16.21 17.65 0.37
CA HIS A 106 16.42 18.96 -0.24
C HIS A 106 15.23 19.32 -1.14
N LEU A 107 14.59 20.45 -0.87
CA LEU A 107 13.48 21.00 -1.69
C LEU A 107 12.39 19.98 -2.07
N GLY A 108 11.96 19.15 -1.11
CA GLY A 108 10.93 18.13 -1.34
C GLY A 108 11.45 16.84 -1.99
N GLN A 109 12.76 16.72 -2.23
CA GLN A 109 13.39 15.46 -2.62
C GLN A 109 13.92 14.73 -1.40
N THR A 110 13.70 13.43 -1.30
CA THR A 110 14.41 12.55 -0.36
C THR A 110 15.31 11.61 -1.15
N THR A 111 16.61 11.65 -0.90
CA THR A 111 17.60 10.69 -1.43
C THR A 111 18.07 9.77 -0.31
N VAL A 112 18.06 8.47 -0.57
CA VAL A 112 18.52 7.45 0.37
C VAL A 112 19.64 6.65 -0.30
N LYS A 113 20.80 6.57 0.35
CA LYS A 113 21.92 5.73 -0.07
C LYS A 113 22.13 4.61 0.95
N TYR A 114 21.88 3.39 0.52
CA TYR A 114 22.11 2.15 1.27
C TYR A 114 23.51 1.63 1.01
N PHE A 115 24.21 1.23 2.06
CA PHE A 115 25.53 0.63 1.99
C PHE A 115 25.39 -0.87 2.20
N THR A 116 25.74 -1.66 1.18
CA THR A 116 25.71 -3.13 1.23
C THR A 116 27.08 -3.70 0.86
N PRO A 117 27.40 -4.94 1.28
CA PRO A 117 28.62 -5.62 0.85
C PRO A 117 28.70 -5.88 -0.66
N PHE A 118 27.57 -5.80 -1.37
CA PHE A 118 27.46 -6.12 -2.80
C PHE A 118 27.39 -4.89 -3.71
N GLY A 119 27.53 -3.69 -3.14
CA GLY A 119 27.39 -2.42 -3.85
C GLY A 119 26.45 -1.46 -3.12
N ASN A 120 26.55 -0.17 -3.43
CA ASN A 120 25.67 0.83 -2.85
C ASN A 120 24.41 0.99 -3.70
N ILE A 121 23.24 1.02 -3.05
CA ILE A 121 21.97 1.34 -3.71
C ILE A 121 21.60 2.78 -3.38
N THR A 122 21.19 3.55 -4.38
CA THR A 122 20.62 4.88 -4.20
C THR A 122 19.18 4.87 -4.71
N THR A 123 18.31 5.55 -3.99
CA THR A 123 16.92 5.81 -4.40
C THR A 123 16.56 7.27 -4.14
N MET A 124 15.60 7.79 -4.90
CA MET A 124 15.13 9.16 -4.74
C MET A 124 13.61 9.23 -4.89
N THR A 125 12.99 10.01 -4.01
CA THR A 125 11.58 10.40 -4.11
C THR A 125 11.43 11.91 -4.22
N ILE A 126 10.33 12.35 -4.84
CA ILE A 126 9.94 13.75 -4.97
C ILE A 126 8.55 13.90 -4.35
N TYR A 127 8.42 14.83 -3.42
CA TYR A 127 7.18 15.22 -2.79
C TYR A 127 7.19 16.72 -2.47
N ASP A 128 7.00 17.51 -3.53
CA ASP A 128 7.11 18.96 -3.49
C ASP A 128 5.82 19.68 -3.03
N LYS A 129 5.88 21.01 -2.97
CA LYS A 129 4.75 21.85 -2.57
C LYS A 129 3.57 21.74 -3.53
N ARG A 130 3.82 21.59 -4.84
CA ARG A 130 2.76 21.49 -5.85
C ARG A 130 1.99 20.19 -5.69
N MET A 131 2.68 19.07 -5.50
CA MET A 131 2.05 17.76 -5.23
C MET A 131 1.16 17.83 -3.99
N LYS A 132 1.67 18.41 -2.89
CA LYS A 132 0.92 18.62 -1.65
C LYS A 132 -0.34 19.47 -1.87
N GLN A 133 -0.22 20.56 -2.65
CA GLN A 133 -1.35 21.44 -2.98
C GLN A 133 -2.40 20.79 -3.87
N SER A 134 -2.02 19.78 -4.66
CA SER A 134 -2.94 18.92 -5.40
C SER A 134 -3.56 17.80 -4.56
N GLY A 135 -3.19 17.69 -3.27
CA GLY A 135 -3.72 16.68 -2.36
C GLY A 135 -3.06 15.31 -2.47
N ILE A 136 -2.04 15.16 -3.32
CA ILE A 136 -1.31 13.90 -3.51
C ILE A 136 -0.71 13.47 -2.17
N SER A 137 -0.83 12.18 -1.86
CA SER A 137 -0.28 11.57 -0.64
C SER A 137 0.95 10.72 -0.89
N SER A 138 1.14 10.23 -2.12
CA SER A 138 2.23 9.35 -2.51
C SER A 138 3.38 10.14 -3.15
N PRO A 139 4.56 10.22 -2.51
CA PRO A 139 5.79 10.66 -3.19
C PRO A 139 6.03 9.93 -4.51
N LEU A 140 6.49 10.67 -5.52
CA LEU A 140 6.93 10.14 -6.81
C LEU A 140 8.32 9.53 -6.65
N ILE A 141 8.52 8.30 -7.12
CA ILE A 141 9.87 7.69 -7.17
C ILE A 141 10.56 8.15 -8.45
N SER A 142 11.60 8.98 -8.31
CA SER A 142 12.38 9.53 -9.42
C SER A 142 13.67 8.77 -9.68
N GLU A 143 14.22 8.08 -8.67
CA GLU A 143 15.31 7.12 -8.84
C GLU A 143 14.96 5.82 -8.12
N ARG A 144 14.95 4.72 -8.88
CA ARG A 144 14.63 3.37 -8.41
C ARG A 144 15.89 2.62 -8.00
N ALA A 145 15.73 1.60 -7.15
CA ALA A 145 16.86 0.88 -6.56
C ALA A 145 17.71 0.17 -7.62
N ILE A 146 17.07 -0.51 -8.56
CA ILE A 146 17.70 -1.36 -9.56
C ILE A 146 17.82 -0.59 -10.88
N LYS A 147 19.06 -0.49 -11.37
CA LYS A 147 19.42 0.05 -12.69
C LYS A 147 19.91 -1.05 -13.63
N SER A 148 20.38 -2.17 -13.07
CA SER A 148 20.78 -3.36 -13.81
C SER A 148 20.82 -4.59 -12.91
N LYS A 149 20.99 -5.78 -13.51
CA LYS A 149 21.29 -7.04 -12.82
C LYS A 149 22.37 -6.96 -11.71
N LYS A 150 23.34 -6.04 -11.82
CA LYS A 150 24.41 -5.85 -10.81
C LYS A 150 23.86 -5.44 -9.45
N ASP A 151 22.68 -4.83 -9.40
CA ASP A 151 22.07 -4.32 -8.18
C ASP A 151 21.32 -5.41 -7.39
N TYR A 152 21.04 -6.57 -7.98
CA TYR A 152 20.16 -7.59 -7.39
C TYR A 152 20.64 -8.05 -6.02
N LYS A 153 21.91 -8.45 -5.90
CA LYS A 153 22.47 -8.92 -4.62
C LYS A 153 22.43 -7.87 -3.52
N ALA A 154 22.60 -6.59 -3.88
CA ALA A 154 22.53 -5.50 -2.92
C ALA A 154 21.08 -5.27 -2.45
N VAL A 155 20.10 -5.41 -3.34
CA VAL A 155 18.67 -5.32 -2.98
C VAL A 155 18.20 -6.56 -2.22
N GLU A 156 18.60 -7.76 -2.62
CA GLU A 156 18.40 -9.02 -1.86
C GLU A 156 18.88 -8.82 -0.41
N TYR A 157 20.12 -8.34 -0.24
CA TYR A 157 20.68 -8.05 1.09
C TYR A 157 19.81 -7.09 1.89
N ILE A 158 19.28 -6.02 1.29
CA ILE A 158 18.40 -5.07 1.99
C ILE A 158 17.15 -5.79 2.51
N PHE A 159 16.44 -6.53 1.65
CA PHE A 159 15.20 -7.21 2.05
C PHE A 159 15.43 -8.36 3.04
N GLU A 160 16.59 -9.01 2.99
CA GLU A 160 16.98 -10.08 3.92
C GLU A 160 17.38 -9.55 5.31
N ASN A 161 17.77 -8.27 5.40
CA ASN A 161 18.29 -7.69 6.64
C ASN A 161 17.33 -6.70 7.32
N ILE A 162 16.27 -6.24 6.67
CA ILE A 162 15.18 -5.53 7.34
C ILE A 162 14.42 -6.47 8.29
N LYS A 163 13.84 -5.92 9.36
CA LYS A 163 12.95 -6.66 10.26
C LYS A 163 11.55 -6.07 10.22
N VAL A 164 10.54 -6.91 10.16
CA VAL A 164 9.14 -6.48 10.27
C VAL A 164 8.66 -6.81 11.68
N GLU A 165 8.19 -5.80 12.39
CA GLU A 165 7.77 -5.90 13.79
C GLU A 165 6.31 -5.51 13.93
N LYS A 166 5.60 -6.23 14.81
CA LYS A 166 4.24 -5.88 15.21
C LYS A 166 4.20 -4.49 15.84
N ASP A 167 3.25 -3.67 15.42
CA ASP A 167 3.05 -2.32 15.94
C ASP A 167 1.59 -1.88 15.75
N TYR A 168 0.70 -2.28 16.67
CA TYR A 168 -0.76 -2.11 16.52
C TYR A 168 -1.31 -0.80 17.08
N GLU A 169 -0.52 -0.04 17.84
CA GLU A 169 -1.01 1.12 18.61
C GLU A 169 -1.66 2.17 17.72
N ASP A 170 -0.92 2.70 16.75
CA ASP A 170 -1.44 3.69 15.81
C ASP A 170 -2.58 3.15 14.93
N TYR A 171 -2.59 1.84 14.63
CA TYR A 171 -3.69 1.20 13.89
C TYR A 171 -4.97 1.18 14.73
N LEU A 172 -4.86 0.85 16.02
CA LEU A 172 -5.98 0.82 16.96
C LEU A 172 -6.58 2.22 17.16
N GLU A 173 -5.73 3.24 17.33
CA GLU A 173 -6.19 4.63 17.39
C GLU A 173 -6.91 5.04 16.10
N PHE A 174 -6.39 4.63 14.95
CA PHE A 174 -7.04 4.89 13.66
C PHE A 174 -8.38 4.14 13.52
N GLU A 175 -8.45 2.88 13.93
CA GLU A 175 -9.69 2.10 13.92
C GLU A 175 -10.76 2.73 14.81
N GLU A 176 -10.40 3.16 16.02
CA GLU A 176 -11.29 3.88 16.94
C GLU A 176 -11.74 5.22 16.34
N TYR A 177 -10.83 5.97 15.74
CA TYR A 177 -11.15 7.21 15.04
C TYR A 177 -12.14 6.98 13.89
N VAL A 178 -12.03 5.89 13.14
CA VAL A 178 -12.98 5.54 12.07
C VAL A 178 -14.33 5.14 12.67
N GLY A 179 -14.33 4.30 13.71
CA GLY A 179 -15.51 3.81 14.39
C GLY A 179 -16.55 3.22 13.44
N ASP A 180 -17.82 3.49 13.70
CA ASP A 180 -18.95 2.95 12.93
C ASP A 180 -19.19 3.65 11.57
N ARG A 181 -18.33 4.61 11.22
CA ARG A 181 -18.45 5.42 10.00
C ARG A 181 -17.79 4.77 8.79
N GLY A 182 -16.96 3.76 9.00
CA GLY A 182 -16.24 3.06 7.93
C GLY A 182 -15.60 1.76 8.43
N LEU A 183 -14.68 1.22 7.64
CA LEU A 183 -13.93 0.01 7.98
C LEU A 183 -12.44 0.29 7.77
N ALA A 184 -11.68 0.38 8.87
CA ALA A 184 -10.25 0.62 8.84
C ALA A 184 -9.52 -0.65 8.39
N ALA A 185 -8.92 -0.62 7.19
CA ALA A 185 -8.20 -1.78 6.69
C ALA A 185 -6.84 -1.95 7.38
N GLY A 186 -6.53 -3.19 7.77
CA GLY A 186 -5.17 -3.58 8.08
C GLY A 186 -4.38 -3.64 6.77
N TYR A 187 -3.64 -2.59 6.48
CA TYR A 187 -2.90 -2.46 5.23
C TYR A 187 -1.61 -3.28 5.26
N CYS A 188 -1.41 -4.15 4.27
CA CYS A 188 -0.18 -4.93 4.04
C CYS A 188 0.74 -4.18 3.07
N THR A 189 0.50 -4.34 1.77
CA THR A 189 1.36 -3.83 0.70
C THR A 189 0.52 -3.35 -0.47
N GLY A 190 1.04 -2.38 -1.23
CA GLY A 190 0.37 -1.87 -2.44
C GLY A 190 0.55 -2.78 -3.66
N SER A 191 1.53 -3.68 -3.60
CA SER A 191 1.77 -4.75 -4.56
C SER A 191 1.27 -6.08 -4.00
N ALA A 192 0.90 -6.99 -4.90
CA ALA A 192 0.22 -8.24 -4.55
C ALA A 192 1.19 -9.40 -4.30
N SER A 193 2.42 -9.27 -4.80
CA SER A 193 3.46 -10.28 -4.71
C SER A 193 4.85 -9.64 -4.85
N PRO A 194 5.92 -10.36 -4.49
CA PRO A 194 7.29 -9.87 -4.68
C PRO A 194 7.61 -9.44 -6.12
N MET A 195 7.16 -10.21 -7.12
CA MET A 195 7.37 -9.85 -8.53
C MET A 195 6.64 -8.56 -8.89
N HIS A 196 5.44 -8.35 -8.33
CA HIS A 196 4.70 -7.11 -8.49
C HIS A 196 5.41 -5.91 -7.84
N LEU A 197 6.03 -6.10 -6.67
CA LEU A 197 6.81 -5.07 -6.00
C LEU A 197 8.03 -4.66 -6.83
N ILE A 198 8.74 -5.64 -7.41
CA ILE A 198 9.89 -5.38 -8.28
C ILE A 198 9.46 -4.47 -9.45
N MET A 199 8.39 -4.87 -10.14
CA MET A 199 7.80 -4.12 -11.26
C MET A 199 7.35 -2.70 -10.84
N GLN A 200 6.63 -2.58 -9.72
CA GLN A 200 6.03 -1.31 -9.30
C GLN A 200 7.02 -0.33 -8.69
N TYR A 201 8.03 -0.79 -7.95
CA TYR A 201 8.88 0.06 -7.11
C TYR A 201 10.37 0.01 -7.45
N LEU A 202 10.91 -1.18 -7.79
CA LEU A 202 12.36 -1.38 -7.76
C LEU A 202 13.08 -1.05 -9.07
N MET A 203 12.40 -1.13 -10.21
CA MET A 203 12.94 -0.79 -11.54
C MET A 203 11.88 -0.16 -12.45
N PRO A 204 12.26 0.61 -13.48
CA PRO A 204 11.32 1.07 -14.50
C PRO A 204 10.62 -0.10 -15.20
N TYR A 205 9.40 0.11 -15.72
CA TYR A 205 8.60 -0.96 -16.30
C TYR A 205 9.29 -1.60 -17.52
N GLU A 206 9.92 -0.80 -18.38
CA GLU A 206 10.64 -1.27 -19.56
C GLU A 206 11.82 -2.16 -19.17
N LEU A 207 12.61 -1.73 -18.17
CA LEU A 207 13.71 -2.53 -17.63
C LEU A 207 13.20 -3.84 -17.03
N PHE A 208 12.07 -3.80 -16.33
CA PHE A 208 11.44 -5.01 -15.77
C PHE A 208 11.09 -6.03 -16.84
N ILE A 209 10.51 -5.60 -17.97
CA ILE A 209 10.16 -6.51 -19.06
C ILE A 209 11.41 -7.15 -19.67
N TYR A 210 12.48 -6.37 -19.89
CA TYR A 210 13.75 -6.92 -20.39
C TYR A 210 14.38 -7.89 -19.40
N GLU A 211 14.45 -7.54 -18.11
CA GLU A 211 15.03 -8.41 -17.08
C GLU A 211 14.21 -9.68 -16.86
N LEU A 212 12.88 -9.61 -16.94
CA LEU A 212 12.01 -10.78 -16.84
C LEU A 212 12.21 -11.75 -18.02
N HIS A 213 12.51 -11.23 -19.21
CA HIS A 213 12.77 -12.03 -20.40
C HIS A 213 14.21 -12.58 -20.43
N ASP A 214 15.20 -11.73 -20.18
CA ASP A 214 16.62 -12.04 -20.38
C ASP A 214 17.29 -12.68 -19.15
N ASN A 215 16.79 -12.39 -17.94
CA ASN A 215 17.37 -12.81 -16.66
C ASN A 215 16.30 -13.42 -15.72
N GLU A 216 15.37 -14.20 -16.28
CA GLU A 216 14.21 -14.76 -15.57
C GLU A 216 14.59 -15.47 -14.26
N LYS A 217 15.67 -16.26 -14.27
CA LYS A 217 16.10 -17.02 -13.09
C LYS A 217 16.56 -16.10 -11.96
N GLU A 218 17.29 -15.05 -12.28
CA GLU A 218 17.84 -14.10 -11.33
C GLU A 218 16.77 -13.18 -10.75
N ILE A 219 15.83 -12.70 -11.56
CA ILE A 219 14.72 -11.88 -11.04
C ILE A 219 13.76 -12.72 -10.17
N LYS A 220 13.54 -14.00 -10.50
CA LYS A 220 12.80 -14.94 -9.64
C LYS A 220 13.53 -15.18 -8.31
N LYS A 221 14.85 -15.22 -8.31
CA LYS A 221 15.65 -15.29 -7.07
C LYS A 221 15.48 -14.03 -6.23
N LEU A 222 15.60 -12.84 -6.83
CA LEU A 222 15.34 -11.57 -6.15
C LEU A 222 13.94 -11.54 -5.52
N ALA A 223 12.92 -11.99 -6.27
CA ALA A 223 11.55 -12.10 -5.77
C ALA A 223 11.45 -13.06 -4.57
N CYS A 224 12.23 -14.14 -4.55
CA CYS A 224 12.30 -15.07 -3.42
C CYS A 224 12.84 -14.40 -2.15
N SER A 225 13.93 -13.62 -2.24
CA SER A 225 14.48 -12.88 -1.09
C SER A 225 13.48 -11.86 -0.53
N ILE A 226 12.72 -11.19 -1.40
CA ILE A 226 11.64 -10.26 -1.01
C ILE A 226 10.43 -10.97 -0.38
N ASN A 227 10.22 -12.27 -0.65
CA ASN A 227 9.05 -13.00 -0.16
C ASN A 227 8.99 -13.09 1.38
N SER A 228 10.14 -13.05 2.04
CA SER A 228 10.22 -13.03 3.51
C SER A 228 9.53 -11.79 4.09
N TYR A 229 9.77 -10.62 3.50
CA TYR A 229 9.11 -9.35 3.86
C TYR A 229 7.58 -9.46 3.71
N TYR A 230 7.11 -9.95 2.57
CA TYR A 230 5.68 -10.14 2.30
C TYR A 230 5.01 -11.08 3.32
N THR A 231 5.66 -12.22 3.58
CA THR A 231 5.15 -13.22 4.52
C THR A 231 5.06 -12.64 5.93
N ASN A 232 6.12 -11.97 6.40
CA ASN A 232 6.15 -11.38 7.74
C ASN A 232 5.11 -10.27 7.91
N VAL A 233 4.97 -9.37 6.93
CA VAL A 233 3.94 -8.32 6.94
C VAL A 233 2.55 -8.95 7.02
N PHE A 234 2.25 -9.89 6.12
CA PHE A 234 0.92 -10.49 6.05
C PHE A 234 0.58 -11.25 7.33
N GLU A 235 1.51 -12.02 7.90
CA GLU A 235 1.29 -12.74 9.17
C GLU A 235 1.02 -11.80 10.36
N ILE A 236 1.70 -10.66 10.43
CA ILE A 236 1.46 -9.66 11.48
C ILE A 236 0.08 -9.01 11.30
N VAL A 237 -0.27 -8.64 10.07
CA VAL A 237 -1.57 -8.00 9.78
C VAL A 237 -2.73 -8.99 9.96
N LEU A 238 -2.54 -10.26 9.57
CA LEU A 238 -3.50 -11.33 9.76
C LEU A 238 -3.86 -11.52 11.24
N LYS A 239 -2.88 -11.37 12.15
CA LYS A 239 -3.07 -11.45 13.61
C LYS A 239 -3.50 -10.13 14.26
N SER A 240 -3.60 -9.04 13.50
CA SER A 240 -4.03 -7.74 14.03
C SER A 240 -5.53 -7.72 14.35
N PRO A 241 -6.06 -6.69 15.00
CA PRO A 241 -7.50 -6.52 15.21
C PRO A 241 -8.31 -6.28 13.92
N ALA A 242 -7.64 -5.96 12.80
CA ALA A 242 -8.30 -5.61 11.55
C ALA A 242 -9.22 -6.73 11.02
N ARG A 243 -10.51 -6.40 10.81
CA ARG A 243 -11.49 -7.29 10.18
C ARG A 243 -11.29 -7.41 8.66
N LEU A 244 -10.81 -6.33 8.03
CA LEU A 244 -10.50 -6.25 6.61
C LEU A 244 -9.00 -6.06 6.41
N ILE A 245 -8.38 -6.92 5.60
CA ILE A 245 -6.97 -6.84 5.23
C ILE A 245 -6.88 -6.27 3.83
N PHE A 246 -6.11 -5.21 3.64
CA PHE A 246 -5.80 -4.67 2.32
C PHE A 246 -4.47 -5.22 1.85
N SER A 247 -4.44 -5.87 0.69
CA SER A 247 -3.21 -6.35 0.08
C SER A 247 -3.30 -6.37 -1.43
N GLY A 248 -2.32 -5.72 -2.06
CA GLY A 248 -2.24 -5.61 -3.50
C GLY A 248 -3.13 -4.53 -4.10
N GLY A 249 -2.68 -4.05 -5.25
CA GLY A 249 -3.47 -3.20 -6.11
C GLY A 249 -2.70 -2.60 -7.28
N ASN A 250 -3.32 -1.61 -7.92
CA ASN A 250 -2.87 -0.95 -9.14
C ASN A 250 -2.68 -1.92 -10.33
N TYR A 251 -3.61 -2.86 -10.50
CA TYR A 251 -3.62 -3.77 -11.64
C TYR A 251 -4.25 -3.09 -12.85
N ASP A 252 -3.63 -3.19 -14.01
CA ASP A 252 -4.17 -2.75 -15.30
C ASP A 252 -3.76 -3.78 -16.36
N ILE A 253 -4.61 -4.07 -17.35
CA ILE A 253 -4.31 -5.08 -18.37
C ILE A 253 -3.02 -4.79 -19.16
N ASN A 254 -2.64 -3.51 -19.32
CA ASN A 254 -1.45 -3.11 -20.07
C ASN A 254 -0.16 -3.25 -19.25
N LEU A 255 -0.25 -3.18 -17.92
CA LEU A 255 0.90 -3.31 -17.00
C LEU A 255 1.00 -4.70 -16.38
N THR A 256 -0.13 -5.35 -16.19
CA THR A 256 -0.28 -6.68 -15.57
C THR A 256 -1.11 -7.58 -16.47
N PRO A 257 -0.64 -7.92 -17.68
CA PRO A 257 -1.41 -8.72 -18.62
C PRO A 257 -1.78 -10.08 -18.02
N PRO A 258 -2.84 -10.76 -18.51
CA PRO A 258 -3.39 -11.97 -17.89
C PRO A 258 -2.34 -13.07 -17.60
N LYS A 259 -1.35 -13.23 -18.48
CA LYS A 259 -0.24 -14.18 -18.26
C LYS A 259 0.58 -13.83 -17.01
N PHE A 260 0.99 -12.57 -16.89
CA PHE A 260 1.74 -12.07 -15.74
C PHE A 260 0.91 -12.18 -14.45
N PHE A 261 -0.36 -11.76 -14.52
CA PHE A 261 -1.27 -11.84 -13.39
C PHE A 261 -1.44 -13.28 -12.89
N ARG A 262 -1.65 -14.23 -13.81
CA ARG A 262 -1.82 -15.65 -13.49
C ARG A 262 -0.57 -16.26 -12.86
N GLU A 263 0.60 -15.94 -13.38
CA GLU A 263 1.85 -16.54 -12.93
C GLU A 263 2.31 -15.97 -11.58
N TYR A 264 2.16 -14.66 -11.38
CA TYR A 264 2.82 -13.98 -10.26
C TYR A 264 1.89 -13.35 -9.23
N LEU A 265 0.63 -13.06 -9.57
CA LEU A 265 -0.29 -12.35 -8.67
C LEU A 265 -1.35 -13.28 -8.10
N THR A 266 -2.00 -14.08 -8.96
CA THR A 266 -3.07 -15.02 -8.59
C THR A 266 -2.65 -15.98 -7.48
N PRO A 267 -1.47 -16.65 -7.53
CA PRO A 267 -1.09 -17.59 -6.47
C PRO A 267 -0.88 -16.90 -5.11
N SER A 268 -0.34 -15.68 -5.14
CA SER A 268 -0.12 -14.88 -3.92
C SER A 268 -1.45 -14.43 -3.31
N LEU A 269 -2.35 -13.90 -4.13
CA LEU A 269 -3.68 -13.46 -3.68
C LEU A 269 -4.52 -14.63 -3.17
N LEU A 270 -4.50 -15.78 -3.86
CA LEU A 270 -5.19 -17.01 -3.43
C LEU A 270 -4.68 -17.53 -2.08
N LEU A 271 -3.37 -17.48 -1.85
CA LEU A 271 -2.81 -17.87 -0.55
C LEU A 271 -3.28 -16.91 0.56
N GLN A 272 -3.26 -15.62 0.28
CA GLN A 272 -3.67 -14.58 1.23
C GLN A 272 -5.17 -14.66 1.55
N SER A 273 -6.03 -14.86 0.54
CA SER A 273 -7.48 -14.97 0.72
C SER A 273 -7.83 -16.19 1.55
N LYS A 274 -7.25 -17.36 1.25
CA LYS A 274 -7.41 -18.58 2.06
C LYS A 274 -7.01 -18.38 3.51
N LYS A 275 -5.85 -17.75 3.76
CA LYS A 275 -5.38 -17.46 5.13
C LYS A 275 -6.31 -16.49 5.86
N ALA A 276 -6.78 -15.43 5.20
CA ALA A 276 -7.72 -14.48 5.79
C ALA A 276 -9.06 -15.15 6.13
N HIS A 277 -9.64 -15.91 5.19
CA HIS A 277 -10.91 -16.61 5.39
C HIS A 277 -10.83 -17.68 6.49
N ALA A 278 -9.71 -18.38 6.62
CA ALA A 278 -9.50 -19.39 7.67
C ALA A 278 -9.61 -18.81 9.09
N VAL A 279 -9.42 -17.50 9.28
CA VAL A 279 -9.57 -16.80 10.57
C VAL A 279 -10.74 -15.81 10.55
N ASN A 280 -11.71 -16.00 9.66
CA ASN A 280 -12.87 -15.13 9.49
C ASN A 280 -12.46 -13.66 9.32
N LYS A 281 -11.58 -13.37 8.35
CA LYS A 281 -11.24 -12.01 7.93
C LYS A 281 -11.46 -11.83 6.44
N LEU A 282 -11.77 -10.61 6.04
CA LEU A 282 -11.97 -10.24 4.65
C LEU A 282 -10.62 -9.81 4.04
N LEU A 283 -10.42 -10.11 2.76
CA LEU A 283 -9.30 -9.58 1.97
C LEU A 283 -9.84 -8.62 0.90
N ILE A 284 -9.22 -7.46 0.76
CA ILE A 284 -9.47 -6.52 -0.33
C ILE A 284 -8.19 -6.23 -1.09
N THR A 285 -8.34 -6.08 -2.40
CA THR A 285 -7.29 -5.58 -3.30
C THR A 285 -7.84 -4.39 -4.10
N HIS A 286 -6.96 -3.51 -4.56
CA HIS A 286 -7.34 -2.31 -5.30
C HIS A 286 -7.09 -2.45 -6.80
N THR A 287 -8.15 -2.45 -7.61
CA THR A 287 -8.06 -2.43 -9.08
C THR A 287 -8.01 -0.99 -9.59
N ASP A 288 -7.16 -0.69 -10.57
CA ASP A 288 -7.06 0.62 -11.23
C ASP A 288 -7.13 0.49 -12.75
N GLY A 289 -7.55 1.53 -13.48
CA GLY A 289 -7.52 1.46 -14.95
C GLY A 289 -8.38 0.32 -15.53
N GLU A 290 -7.91 -0.31 -16.60
CA GLU A 290 -8.68 -1.31 -17.36
C GLU A 290 -8.46 -2.74 -16.85
N ASN A 291 -9.54 -3.35 -16.35
CA ASN A 291 -9.51 -4.66 -15.66
C ASN A 291 -10.43 -5.72 -16.27
N LYS A 292 -11.18 -5.42 -17.35
CA LYS A 292 -12.15 -6.36 -17.93
C LYS A 292 -11.52 -7.69 -18.32
N GLY A 293 -10.27 -7.68 -18.80
CA GLY A 293 -9.50 -8.90 -19.13
C GLY A 293 -8.93 -9.65 -17.92
N LEU A 294 -8.97 -9.07 -16.72
CA LEU A 294 -8.41 -9.64 -15.49
C LEU A 294 -9.45 -10.25 -14.56
N LEU A 295 -10.75 -10.06 -14.82
CA LEU A 295 -11.85 -10.55 -13.97
C LEU A 295 -11.76 -12.05 -13.66
N SER A 296 -11.36 -12.86 -14.65
CA SER A 296 -11.21 -14.31 -14.44
C SER A 296 -10.09 -14.69 -13.46
N GLU A 297 -9.04 -13.87 -13.37
CA GLU A 297 -7.95 -14.09 -12.42
C GLU A 297 -8.33 -13.61 -11.01
N PHE A 298 -9.19 -12.59 -10.87
CA PHE A 298 -9.77 -12.23 -9.57
C PHE A 298 -10.61 -13.36 -8.98
N LEU A 299 -11.46 -14.01 -9.79
CA LEU A 299 -12.26 -15.16 -9.33
C LEU A 299 -11.39 -16.34 -8.89
N LYS A 300 -10.26 -16.58 -9.57
CA LYS A 300 -9.29 -17.63 -9.20
C LYS A 300 -8.46 -17.29 -7.96
N SER A 301 -8.47 -16.03 -7.54
CA SER A 301 -7.72 -15.52 -6.38
C SER A 301 -8.51 -15.61 -5.08
N ASN A 302 -9.72 -16.17 -5.09
CA ASN A 302 -10.63 -16.27 -3.96
C ASN A 302 -10.73 -17.71 -3.42
#